data_AF-A0A9E4S349-F1
#
_entry.id   AF-A0A9E4S349-F1
#
_cell.length_a   1.000
_cell.length_b   1.000
_cell.length_c   1.000
_cell.angle_alpha   90.00
_cell.angle_beta   90.00
_cell.angle_gamma   90.00
#
_symmetry.space_group_name_H-M   'P 1'
#
loop_
_entity.id
_entity.type
_entity.pdbx_description
1 polymer ?
#
loop_
_entity_poly.entity_id
_entity_poly.type
_entity_poly.pdbx_seq_one_letter_code
_entity_poly.pdbx_strand_id
1 'polypeptide(L)'
;MSKMEPDVLDRCLLRIQSGQATLEECLIDNPEHAQELEALLRVAAVTRAQLTPAGPSPAFRINSPKRVMNLARARRKASVMAPRSRPKITRQPAFRLVGALVAVALLVGSVGVAYASADALPGDNLYGIKRGLERAA
;
A
#
# COMPACT_ATOMS: atom_id res chain seq x y z
N MET A 1 31.10 17.52 -28.27
CA MET A 1 31.18 17.41 -26.80
C MET A 1 29.96 16.63 -26.35
N SER A 2 30.11 15.31 -26.16
CA SER A 2 29.02 14.48 -25.65
C SER A 2 28.80 14.85 -24.19
N LYS A 3 27.57 15.21 -23.80
CA LYS A 3 27.27 15.54 -22.41
C LYS A 3 27.38 14.27 -21.57
N MET A 4 28.23 14.28 -20.55
CA MET A 4 28.25 13.20 -19.56
C MET A 4 26.91 13.17 -18.82
N GLU A 5 26.30 11.99 -18.72
CA GLU A 5 25.10 11.83 -17.91
C GLU A 5 25.45 11.97 -16.40
N PRO A 6 24.65 12.74 -15.62
CA PRO A 6 24.86 12.90 -14.19
C PRO A 6 24.98 11.57 -13.42
N ASP A 7 24.26 10.55 -13.90
CA ASP A 7 24.24 9.21 -13.31
C ASP A 7 25.60 8.52 -13.31
N VAL A 8 26.48 8.83 -14.26
CA VAL A 8 27.84 8.27 -14.32
C VAL A 8 28.69 8.83 -13.19
N LEU A 9 28.69 10.16 -13.05
CA LEU A 9 29.43 10.85 -12.00
C LEU A 9 28.93 10.41 -10.61
N ASP A 10 27.61 10.38 -10.40
CA ASP A 10 27.02 9.99 -9.12
C ASP A 10 27.38 8.56 -8.74
N ARG A 11 27.34 7.64 -9.72
CA ARG A 11 27.75 6.24 -9.50
C ARG A 11 29.22 6.13 -9.12
N CYS A 12 30.11 6.83 -9.82
CA CYS A 12 31.54 6.85 -9.49
C CYS A 12 31.79 7.45 -8.10
N LEU A 13 31.13 8.56 -7.75
CA LEU A 13 31.22 9.17 -6.43
C LEU A 13 30.76 8.22 -5.32
N LEU A 14 29.65 7.49 -5.52
CA LEU A 14 29.15 6.51 -4.56
C LEU A 14 30.13 5.35 -4.37
N ARG A 15 30.65 4.77 -5.46
CA ARG A 15 31.62 3.66 -5.40
C ARG A 15 32.93 4.07 -4.73
N ILE A 16 33.42 5.28 -5.00
CA ILE A 16 34.63 5.81 -4.36
C ILE A 16 34.39 6.06 -2.87
N GLN A 17 33.22 6.61 -2.50
CA GLN A 17 32.87 6.86 -1.10
C GLN A 17 32.68 5.59 -0.27
N SER A 18 32.16 4.51 -0.88
CA SER A 18 32.01 3.21 -0.24
C SER A 18 33.29 2.38 -0.22
N GLY A 19 34.38 2.86 -0.85
CA GLY A 19 35.64 2.12 -0.99
C GLY A 19 35.58 0.95 -1.97
N GLN A 20 34.55 0.92 -2.84
CA GLN A 20 34.33 -0.13 -3.84
C GLN A 20 35.05 0.13 -5.17
N ALA A 21 35.55 1.34 -5.39
CA ALA A 21 36.37 1.67 -6.56
C ALA A 21 37.36 2.79 -6.26
N THR A 22 38.47 2.84 -7.00
CA THR A 22 39.35 4.01 -7.05
C THR A 22 38.92 5.00 -8.14
N LEU A 23 39.55 6.18 -8.15
CA LEU A 23 39.35 7.17 -9.20
C LEU A 23 39.77 6.60 -10.56
N GLU A 24 40.92 5.92 -10.61
CA GLU A 24 41.47 5.33 -11.84
C GLU A 24 40.55 4.25 -12.39
N GLU A 25 40.01 3.37 -11.53
CA GLU A 25 39.05 2.35 -11.94
C GLU A 25 37.77 2.96 -12.53
N CYS A 26 37.28 4.08 -11.96
CA CYS A 26 36.13 4.80 -12.52
C CYS A 26 36.42 5.39 -13.91
N LEU A 27 37.66 5.83 -14.18
CA LEU A 27 38.07 6.36 -15.48
C LEU A 27 38.22 5.24 -16.52
N ILE A 28 38.77 4.09 -16.11
CA ILE A 28 38.89 2.89 -16.96
C ILE A 28 37.51 2.37 -17.36
N ASP A 29 36.56 2.35 -16.42
CA ASP A 29 35.18 1.91 -16.64
C ASP A 29 34.38 2.88 -17.55
N ASN A 30 34.81 4.14 -17.68
CA ASN A 30 34.08 5.20 -18.43
C ASN A 30 35.01 5.97 -19.38
N PRO A 31 35.63 5.31 -20.38
CA PRO A 31 36.67 5.91 -21.21
C PRO A 31 36.16 7.05 -22.09
N GLU A 32 34.89 7.04 -22.50
CA GLU A 32 34.31 8.08 -23.36
C GLU A 32 34.23 9.46 -22.69
N HIS A 33 34.21 9.48 -21.35
CA HIS A 33 34.05 10.68 -20.54
C HIS A 33 35.24 10.93 -19.60
N ALA A 34 36.34 10.18 -19.74
CA ALA A 34 37.43 10.15 -18.77
C ALA A 34 37.98 11.53 -18.42
N GLN A 35 38.20 12.40 -19.41
CA GLN A 35 38.77 13.73 -19.16
C GLN A 35 37.84 14.65 -18.35
N GLU A 36 36.55 14.67 -18.67
CA GLU A 36 35.56 15.46 -17.92
C GLU A 36 35.29 14.85 -16.54
N LEU A 37 35.22 13.52 -16.46
CA LEU A 37 34.97 12.78 -15.23
C LEU A 37 36.12 12.95 -14.22
N GLU A 38 37.36 12.92 -14.70
CA GLU A 38 38.54 13.13 -13.87
C GLU A 38 38.52 14.51 -13.22
N ALA A 39 38.20 15.55 -13.99
CA ALA A 39 38.14 16.92 -13.47
C ALA A 39 37.11 17.04 -12.34
N LEU A 40 35.91 16.49 -12.54
CA LEU A 40 34.82 16.54 -11.55
C LEU A 40 35.15 15.71 -10.29
N LEU A 41 35.70 14.50 -10.46
CA LEU A 41 36.09 13.65 -9.33
C LEU A 41 37.22 14.25 -8.49
N ARG A 42 38.19 14.93 -9.12
CA ARG A 42 39.26 15.66 -8.42
C ARG A 42 38.69 16.82 -7.59
N VAL A 43 37.77 17.60 -8.17
CA VAL A 43 37.08 18.68 -7.45
C VAL A 43 36.32 18.13 -6.24
N ALA A 44 35.57 17.03 -6.42
CA ALA A 44 34.85 16.38 -5.34
C ALA A 44 35.79 15.88 -4.23
N ALA A 45 36.96 15.31 -4.57
CA ALA A 45 37.95 14.84 -3.62
C ALA A 45 38.52 15.99 -2.76
N VAL A 46 38.91 17.11 -3.39
CA VAL A 46 39.40 18.30 -2.69
C VAL A 46 38.32 18.90 -1.80
N THR A 47 37.11 19.05 -2.34
CA THR A 47 35.96 19.60 -1.62
C THR A 47 35.65 18.76 -0.38
N ARG A 48 35.67 17.42 -0.50
CA ARG A 48 35.47 16.52 0.63
C ARG A 48 36.58 16.68 1.66
N ALA A 49 37.85 16.72 1.26
CA ALA A 49 38.95 16.86 2.20
C ALA A 49 38.89 18.18 3.01
N GLN A 50 38.43 19.26 2.40
CA GLN A 50 38.37 20.60 3.03
C GLN A 50 37.06 20.87 3.77
N LEU A 51 35.93 20.36 3.28
CA LEU A 51 34.60 20.64 3.80
C LEU A 51 34.01 19.49 4.61
N THR A 52 34.78 18.43 4.92
CA THR A 52 34.30 17.36 5.81
C THR A 52 33.84 18.01 7.11
N PRO A 53 32.52 17.98 7.41
CA PRO A 53 32.01 18.61 8.61
C PRO A 53 32.68 17.98 9.82
N ALA A 54 32.98 18.80 10.83
CA ALA A 54 33.35 18.26 12.12
C ALA A 54 32.29 17.22 12.52
N GLY A 55 32.74 16.01 12.86
CA GLY A 55 31.86 14.93 13.25
C GLY A 55 30.94 15.35 14.42
N PRO A 56 29.87 14.59 14.68
CA PRO A 56 28.92 14.93 15.74
C PRO A 56 29.64 15.14 17.07
N SER A 57 29.30 16.22 17.77
CA SER A 57 29.93 16.54 19.05
C SER A 57 29.81 15.37 20.04
N PRO A 58 30.75 15.19 20.98
CA PRO A 58 30.67 14.10 21.96
C PRO A 58 29.34 14.09 22.72
N ALA A 59 28.84 15.27 23.10
CA ALA A 59 27.54 15.43 23.72
C ALA A 59 26.38 14.96 22.82
N PHE A 60 26.44 15.24 21.51
CA PHE A 60 25.44 14.74 20.56
C PHE A 60 25.45 13.21 20.47
N ARG A 61 26.64 12.59 20.39
CA ARG A 61 26.79 11.12 20.32
C ARG A 61 26.23 10.42 21.55
N ILE A 62 26.44 10.98 22.74
CA ILE A 62 25.97 10.41 24.01
C ILE A 62 24.44 10.59 24.17
N ASN A 63 23.89 11.72 23.71
CA ASN A 63 22.49 12.07 23.96
C ASN A 63 21.52 11.64 22.84
N SER A 64 22.01 11.38 21.63
CA SER A 64 21.15 11.00 20.50
C SER A 64 20.32 9.74 20.74
N PRO A 65 20.84 8.64 21.35
CA PRO A 65 20.04 7.44 21.56
C PRO A 65 18.90 7.69 22.55
N LYS A 66 19.16 8.47 23.61
CA LYS A 66 18.16 8.87 24.60
C LYS A 66 17.05 9.69 23.96
N ARG A 67 17.39 10.66 23.10
CA ARG A 67 16.42 11.47 22.36
C ARG A 67 15.51 10.61 21.47
N VAL A 68 16.09 9.68 20.70
CA VAL A 68 15.33 8.78 19.83
C VAL A 68 14.39 7.88 20.64
N MET A 69 14.87 7.29 21.74
CA MET A 69 14.05 6.45 22.61
C MET A 69 12.91 7.22 23.28
N ASN A 70 13.17 8.46 23.70
CA ASN A 70 12.14 9.32 24.29
C ASN A 70 11.05 9.68 23.26
N LEU A 71 11.43 10.00 22.03
CA LEU A 71 10.48 10.25 20.94
C LEU A 71 9.65 8.99 20.62
N ALA A 72 10.28 7.82 20.55
CA ALA A 72 9.58 6.56 20.33
C ALA A 72 8.58 6.24 21.47
N ARG A 73 8.97 6.48 22.73
CA ARG A 73 8.09 6.33 23.90
C ARG A 73 6.92 7.33 23.88
N ALA A 74 7.18 8.59 23.55
CA ALA A 74 6.14 9.62 23.45
C ALA A 74 5.11 9.27 22.36
N ARG A 75 5.56 8.83 21.17
CA ARG A 75 4.67 8.36 20.10
C ARG A 75 3.81 7.16 20.51
N ARG A 76 4.39 6.19 21.24
CA ARG A 76 3.62 5.05 21.77
C ARG A 76 2.57 5.50 22.77
N LYS A 77 2.92 6.38 23.72
CA LYS A 77 1.95 6.92 24.69
C LYS A 77 0.82 7.70 24.01
N ALA A 78 1.14 8.55 23.04
CA ALA A 78 0.14 9.29 22.27
C ALA A 78 -0.80 8.36 21.48
N SER A 79 -0.28 7.27 20.91
CA SER A 79 -1.10 6.24 20.23
C SER A 79 -2.02 5.47 21.17
N VAL A 80 -1.62 5.27 22.43
CA VAL A 80 -2.44 4.62 23.47
C VAL A 80 -3.47 5.56 24.07
N MET A 81 -3.14 6.85 24.23
CA MET A 81 -4.02 7.88 24.80
C MET A 81 -4.96 8.54 23.79
N ALA A 82 -4.73 8.36 22.49
CA ALA A 82 -5.67 8.81 21.48
C ALA A 82 -6.99 8.02 21.65
N PRO A 83 -8.14 8.69 21.90
CA PRO A 83 -9.41 8.00 21.94
C PRO A 83 -9.62 7.38 20.56
N ARG A 84 -9.56 6.06 20.49
CA ARG A 84 -10.01 5.29 19.32
C ARG A 84 -11.52 5.50 19.22
N SER A 85 -11.97 6.62 18.66
CA SER A 85 -13.32 6.76 18.12
C SER A 85 -13.42 5.81 16.92
N ARG A 86 -13.60 4.53 17.21
CA ARG A 86 -14.01 3.58 16.18
C ARG A 86 -15.39 4.05 15.72
N PRO A 87 -15.59 4.41 14.43
CA PRO A 87 -16.94 4.61 13.96
C PRO A 87 -17.67 3.30 14.21
N LYS A 88 -18.73 3.33 15.02
CA LYS A 88 -19.67 2.22 15.13
C LYS A 88 -20.36 2.13 13.77
N ILE A 89 -19.72 1.42 12.83
CA ILE A 89 -20.37 0.99 11.59
C ILE A 89 -21.41 -0.02 12.04
N THR A 90 -22.61 0.48 12.35
CA THR A 90 -23.77 -0.36 12.63
C THR A 90 -24.14 -1.00 11.30
N ARG A 91 -23.60 -2.19 11.01
CA ARG A 91 -23.91 -2.99 9.81
C ARG A 91 -25.39 -3.43 9.75
N GLN A 92 -26.24 -2.94 10.64
CA GLN A 92 -27.58 -3.47 10.87
C GLN A 92 -28.71 -2.93 9.96
N PRO A 93 -28.67 -1.76 9.31
CA PRO A 93 -29.84 -1.31 8.54
C PRO A 93 -29.96 -2.04 7.19
N ALA A 94 -28.84 -2.36 6.52
CA ALA A 94 -28.87 -2.97 5.19
C ALA A 94 -29.38 -4.42 5.20
N PHE A 95 -28.95 -5.25 6.16
CA PHE A 95 -29.40 -6.65 6.24
C PHE A 95 -30.89 -6.78 6.61
N ARG A 96 -31.43 -5.85 7.40
CA ARG A 96 -32.86 -5.83 7.73
C ARG A 96 -33.72 -5.55 6.51
N LEU A 97 -33.29 -4.61 5.66
CA LEU A 97 -34.01 -4.27 4.44
C LEU A 97 -33.98 -5.43 3.42
N VAL A 98 -32.83 -6.07 3.23
CA VAL A 98 -32.70 -7.24 2.36
C VAL A 98 -33.58 -8.39 2.85
N GLY A 99 -33.58 -8.67 4.17
CA GLY A 99 -34.43 -9.71 4.76
C GLY A 99 -35.92 -9.43 4.56
N ALA A 100 -36.35 -8.17 4.73
CA ALA A 100 -37.74 -7.77 4.51
C ALA A 100 -38.16 -7.93 3.04
N LEU A 101 -37.30 -7.53 2.08
CA LEU A 101 -37.58 -7.69 0.66
C LEU A 101 -37.69 -9.15 0.24
N VAL A 102 -36.82 -10.02 0.75
CA VAL A 102 -36.89 -11.48 0.49
C VAL A 102 -38.18 -12.07 1.05
N ALA A 103 -38.58 -11.69 2.28
CA ALA A 103 -39.82 -12.17 2.88
C ALA A 103 -41.05 -11.74 2.05
N VAL A 104 -41.09 -10.48 1.60
CA VAL A 104 -42.17 -9.99 0.72
C VAL A 104 -42.18 -10.74 -0.62
N ALA A 105 -41.02 -10.94 -1.24
CA ALA A 105 -40.91 -11.67 -2.50
C ALA A 105 -41.39 -13.13 -2.38
N LEU A 106 -41.09 -13.80 -1.27
CA LEU A 106 -41.57 -15.16 -1.00
C LEU A 106 -43.09 -15.21 -0.78
N LEU A 107 -43.66 -14.22 -0.08
CA LEU A 107 -45.10 -14.13 0.15
C LEU A 107 -45.88 -13.83 -1.13
N VAL A 108 -45.38 -12.92 -1.96
CA VAL A 108 -46.02 -12.59 -3.26
C VAL A 108 -45.83 -13.73 -4.26
N GLY A 109 -44.63 -14.32 -4.30
CA GLY A 109 -44.30 -15.42 -5.20
C GLY A 109 -45.13 -16.68 -4.95
N SER A 110 -45.42 -17.03 -3.69
CA SER A 110 -46.23 -18.21 -3.38
C SER A 110 -47.68 -18.08 -3.87
N VAL A 111 -48.29 -16.90 -3.71
CA VAL A 111 -49.64 -16.62 -4.20
C VAL A 111 -49.68 -16.60 -5.73
N GLY A 112 -48.67 -15.99 -6.38
CA GLY A 112 -48.58 -15.96 -7.84
C GLY A 112 -48.40 -17.35 -8.47
N VAL A 113 -47.58 -18.21 -7.86
CA VAL A 113 -47.38 -19.59 -8.33
C VAL A 113 -48.65 -20.43 -8.18
N ALA A 114 -49.40 -20.26 -7.09
CA ALA A 114 -50.69 -20.93 -6.90
C ALA A 114 -51.70 -20.53 -7.98
N TYR A 115 -51.83 -19.23 -8.26
CA TYR A 115 -52.74 -18.73 -9.30
C TYR A 115 -52.31 -19.19 -10.70
N ALA A 116 -51.02 -19.10 -11.05
CA ALA A 116 -50.51 -19.55 -12.34
C ALA A 116 -50.65 -21.07 -12.55
N SER A 117 -50.68 -21.86 -11.48
CA SER A 117 -50.89 -23.31 -11.56
C SER A 117 -52.33 -23.73 -11.84
N ALA A 118 -53.31 -22.83 -11.70
CA ALA A 118 -54.73 -23.15 -11.86
C ALA A 118 -55.07 -23.67 -13.26
N ASP A 119 -54.43 -23.11 -14.30
CA ASP A 119 -54.65 -23.47 -15.70
C ASP A 119 -53.67 -24.53 -16.23
N ALA A 120 -52.77 -25.05 -15.39
CA ALA A 120 -51.78 -26.05 -15.80
C ALA A 120 -52.45 -27.39 -16.16
N LEU A 121 -52.00 -28.00 -17.25
CA LEU A 121 -52.48 -29.28 -17.79
C LEU A 121 -51.52 -30.44 -17.46
N PRO A 122 -51.97 -31.71 -17.54
CA PRO A 122 -51.10 -32.86 -17.33
C PRO A 122 -49.90 -32.89 -18.29
N GLY A 123 -48.70 -32.76 -17.75
CA GLY A 123 -47.45 -32.65 -18.52
C GLY A 123 -46.75 -31.30 -18.34
N ASP A 124 -47.46 -30.28 -17.85
CA ASP A 124 -46.88 -28.96 -17.57
C ASP A 124 -46.11 -28.95 -16.24
N ASN A 125 -45.07 -28.12 -16.17
CA ASN A 125 -44.19 -28.01 -14.99
C ASN A 125 -44.95 -27.63 -13.70
N LEU A 126 -46.02 -26.83 -13.79
CA LEU A 126 -46.80 -26.35 -12.65
C LEU A 126 -47.95 -27.31 -12.24
N TYR A 127 -48.20 -28.38 -13.00
CA TYR A 127 -49.31 -29.30 -12.74
C TYR A 127 -49.17 -30.04 -11.40
N GLY A 128 -47.94 -30.28 -10.95
CA GLY A 128 -47.67 -30.88 -9.64
C GLY A 128 -48.22 -30.05 -8.48
N ILE A 129 -48.21 -28.72 -8.62
CA ILE A 129 -48.70 -27.77 -7.60
C ILE A 129 -50.23 -27.82 -7.54
N LYS A 130 -50.91 -27.77 -8.69
CA LYS A 130 -52.38 -27.89 -8.80
C LYS A 130 -52.92 -29.13 -8.09
N ARG A 131 -52.35 -30.31 -8.35
CA ARG A 131 -52.74 -31.57 -7.67
C ARG A 131 -52.49 -31.55 -6.16
N GLY A 132 -51.48 -30.82 -5.71
CA GLY A 132 -51.19 -30.67 -4.28
C GLY A 132 -52.27 -29.84 -3.58
N LEU A 133 -52.72 -28.76 -4.21
CA LEU A 133 -53.81 -27.92 -3.70
C LEU A 133 -55.15 -28.66 -3.70
N GLU A 134 -55.47 -29.39 -4.76
CA GLU A 134 -56.70 -30.19 -4.86
C GLU A 134 -56.79 -31.29 -3.79
N ARG A 135 -55.66 -31.72 -3.22
CA ARG A 135 -55.61 -32.69 -2.10
C ARG A 135 -55.65 -32.06 -0.72
N ALA A 136 -55.36 -30.76 -0.63
CA ALA A 136 -55.30 -30.01 0.62
C ALA A 136 -56.59 -29.22 0.90
N ALA A 137 -57.42 -29.00 -0.13
CA ALA A 137 -58.80 -28.54 -0.02
C ALA A 137 -59.73 -29.71 0.35
#